data_AF-A0A2S9FKH6-F1
#
_entry.id   AF-A0A2S9FKH6-F1
#
_cell.length_a   1.000
_cell.length_b   1.000
_cell.length_c   1.000
_cell.angle_alpha   90.00
_cell.angle_beta   90.00
_cell.angle_gamma   90.00
#
_symmetry.space_group_name_H-M   'P 1'
#
loop_
_entity.id
_entity.type
_entity.pdbx_description
1 polymer ?
#
loop_
_entity_poly.entity_id
_entity_poly.type
_entity_poly.pdbx_seq_one_letter_code
_entity_poly.pdbx_strand_id
1 'polypeptide(L)' 'AAEVLEKLDADIDEDELERCDPFEEGDLGVLADIGLPEAVLGVILDESDDLYADEQLGRIAREMGFADELSALLERLDR' A
#
# COMPACT_ATOMS: atom_id res chain seq x y z
N ALA A 1 -8.08 0.04 15.95
CA ALA A 1 -8.77 -0.74 14.91
C ALA A 1 -10.12 -0.12 14.58
N ALA A 2 -11.03 0.05 15.54
CA ALA A 2 -12.37 0.61 15.30
C ALA A 2 -12.44 1.94 14.50
N GLU A 3 -11.61 2.95 14.81
CA GLU A 3 -11.61 4.23 14.07
C GLU A 3 -11.18 4.07 12.59
N VAL A 4 -10.38 3.05 12.28
CA VAL A 4 -9.95 2.75 10.92
C VAL A 4 -11.10 2.10 10.15
N LEU A 5 -11.78 1.12 10.74
CA LEU A 5 -12.95 0.46 10.15
C LEU A 5 -14.11 1.43 9.83
N GLU A 6 -14.38 2.39 10.72
CA GLU A 6 -15.42 3.40 10.51
C GLU A 6 -15.09 4.35 9.33
N LYS A 7 -13.80 4.67 9.12
CA LYS A 7 -13.37 5.48 7.97
C LYS A 7 -13.43 4.73 6.65
N LEU A 8 -13.28 3.42 6.72
CA LEU A 8 -13.29 2.48 5.61
C LEU A 8 -14.72 2.05 5.22
N ASP A 9 -15.75 2.48 5.97
CA ASP A 9 -17.14 2.04 5.77
C ASP A 9 -17.27 0.50 5.73
N ALA A 10 -16.39 -0.19 6.47
CA ALA A 10 -16.31 -1.64 6.49
C ALA A 10 -17.42 -2.22 7.37
N ASP A 11 -18.30 -3.03 6.78
CA ASP A 11 -19.36 -3.77 7.49
C ASP A 11 -18.80 -5.06 8.12
N ILE A 12 -17.73 -4.92 8.91
CA ILE A 12 -17.08 -5.99 9.67
C ILE A 12 -16.99 -5.53 11.13
N ASP A 13 -17.49 -6.37 12.04
CA ASP A 13 -17.35 -6.12 13.47
C ASP A 13 -15.97 -6.54 14.01
N GLU A 14 -15.61 -6.06 15.21
CA GLU A 14 -14.28 -6.29 15.79
C GLU A 14 -13.99 -7.78 16.06
N ASP A 15 -15.03 -8.58 16.32
CA ASP A 15 -14.90 -10.02 16.54
C ASP A 15 -14.67 -10.79 15.23
N GLU A 16 -15.20 -10.28 14.11
CA GLU A 16 -15.02 -10.83 12.77
C GLU A 16 -13.69 -10.40 12.13
N LEU A 17 -13.20 -9.19 12.46
CA LEU A 17 -11.92 -8.66 11.97
C LEU A 17 -10.74 -9.60 12.23
N GLU A 18 -10.67 -10.24 13.39
CA GLU A 18 -9.60 -11.19 13.73
C GLU A 18 -9.62 -12.48 12.89
N ARG A 19 -10.74 -12.76 12.20
CA ARG A 19 -10.96 -14.00 11.45
C ARG A 19 -11.09 -13.79 9.94
N CYS A 20 -11.26 -12.54 9.51
CA CYS A 20 -11.30 -12.19 8.10
C CYS A 20 -9.91 -12.15 7.50
N ASP A 21 -9.79 -12.62 6.27
CA ASP A 21 -8.62 -12.34 5.45
C ASP A 21 -8.52 -10.83 5.22
N PRO A 22 -7.30 -10.25 5.15
CA PRO A 22 -7.13 -8.87 4.74
C PRO A 22 -7.82 -8.65 3.40
N PHE A 23 -8.68 -7.64 3.33
CA PHE A 23 -9.31 -7.25 2.07
C PHE A 23 -8.63 -5.99 1.55
N GLU A 24 -8.43 -5.96 0.23
CA GLU A 24 -7.92 -4.79 -0.46
C GLU A 24 -8.98 -3.69 -0.36
N GLU A 25 -8.59 -2.54 0.14
CA GLU A 25 -9.49 -1.39 0.22
C GLU A 25 -8.82 -0.15 -0.33
N GLY A 26 -9.60 0.61 -1.11
CA GLY A 26 -9.15 1.80 -1.79
C GLY A 26 -9.17 1.65 -3.31
N ASP A 27 -8.93 2.76 -3.98
CA ASP A 27 -8.86 2.81 -5.43
C ASP A 27 -7.45 2.41 -5.90
N LEU A 28 -7.29 1.19 -6.41
CA LEU A 28 -6.03 0.74 -7.00
C LEU A 28 -5.64 1.54 -8.26
N GLY A 29 -6.59 2.28 -8.85
CA GLY A 29 -6.36 3.22 -9.93
C GLY A 29 -5.79 4.57 -9.49
N VAL A 30 -5.58 4.81 -8.19
CA VAL A 30 -5.19 6.14 -7.65
C VAL A 30 -3.90 6.72 -8.24
N LEU A 31 -2.98 5.86 -8.71
CA LEU A 31 -1.71 6.26 -9.33
C LEU A 31 -1.71 6.15 -10.86
N ALA A 32 -2.83 5.76 -11.47
CA ALA A 32 -2.93 5.55 -12.92
C ALA A 32 -2.64 6.82 -13.72
N ASP A 33 -3.08 7.98 -13.21
CA ASP A 33 -2.87 9.30 -13.85
C ASP A 33 -1.39 9.68 -14.00
N ILE A 34 -0.53 9.13 -13.13
CA ILE A 34 0.91 9.39 -13.10
C ILE A 34 1.74 8.20 -13.58
N GLY A 35 1.10 7.23 -14.22
CA GLY A 35 1.78 6.18 -14.97
C GLY A 35 2.00 4.87 -14.23
N LEU A 36 1.38 4.64 -13.07
CA LEU A 36 1.34 3.32 -12.43
C LEU A 36 -0.04 2.69 -12.64
N PRO A 37 -0.19 1.72 -13.56
CA PRO A 37 -1.47 1.07 -13.81
C PRO A 37 -1.98 0.31 -12.59
N GLU A 38 -3.30 0.26 -12.45
CA GLU A 38 -4.02 -0.49 -11.40
C GLU A 38 -3.50 -1.93 -11.24
N ALA A 39 -3.38 -2.66 -12.35
CA ALA A 39 -2.90 -4.05 -12.33
C ALA A 39 -1.45 -4.19 -11.83
N VAL A 40 -0.62 -3.16 -12.02
CA VAL A 40 0.76 -3.17 -11.50
C VAL A 40 0.75 -2.90 -10.00
N LEU A 41 -0.05 -1.93 -9.54
CA LEU A 41 -0.21 -1.67 -8.12
C LEU A 41 -0.77 -2.90 -7.39
N GLY A 42 -1.78 -3.56 -7.96
CA GLY A 42 -2.33 -4.82 -7.43
C GLY A 42 -1.27 -5.89 -7.23
N VAL A 43 -0.42 -6.15 -8.23
CA VAL A 43 0.68 -7.14 -8.10
C VAL A 43 1.67 -6.77 -6.99
N ILE A 44 1.95 -5.47 -6.81
CA ILE A 44 2.85 -5.02 -5.74
C ILE A 44 2.24 -5.28 -4.35
N LEU A 45 0.94 -5.05 -4.20
CA LEU A 45 0.21 -5.23 -2.94
C LEU A 45 -0.07 -6.69 -2.62
N ASP A 46 -0.32 -7.53 -3.63
CA ASP A 46 -0.50 -8.99 -3.50
C ASP A 46 0.73 -9.69 -2.90
N GLU A 47 1.90 -9.05 -2.96
CA GLU A 47 3.12 -9.54 -2.31
C GLU A 47 3.22 -9.12 -0.84
N SER A 48 2.13 -8.69 -0.19
CA SER A 48 2.10 -8.27 1.21
C SER A 48 2.50 -9.36 2.22
N ASP A 49 2.37 -10.63 1.84
CA ASP A 49 2.85 -11.76 2.65
C ASP A 49 4.39 -11.82 2.71
N ASP A 50 5.06 -11.29 1.68
CA ASP A 50 6.51 -11.29 1.54
C ASP A 50 7.14 -9.91 1.79
N LEU A 51 6.38 -8.83 1.60
CA LEU A 51 6.86 -7.45 1.62
C LEU A 51 6.13 -6.61 2.66
N TYR A 52 6.91 -5.96 3.52
CA TYR A 52 6.42 -4.89 4.37
C TYR A 52 6.05 -3.64 3.56
N ALA A 53 5.26 -2.74 4.15
CA ALA A 53 4.73 -1.56 3.47
C ALA A 53 5.83 -0.63 2.91
N ASP A 54 6.95 -0.48 3.63
CA ASP A 54 8.11 0.29 3.18
C ASP A 54 8.83 -0.37 1.99
N GLU A 55 8.88 -1.70 1.94
CA GLU A 55 9.43 -2.45 0.81
C GLU A 55 8.52 -2.34 -0.42
N GLN A 56 7.19 -2.35 -0.23
CA GLN A 56 6.21 -2.08 -1.29
C GLN A 56 6.38 -0.65 -1.85
N LEU A 57 6.58 0.36 -0.99
CA LEU A 57 6.87 1.73 -1.41
C LEU A 57 8.15 1.82 -2.24
N GLY A 58 9.19 1.08 -1.86
CA GLY A 58 10.43 0.98 -2.64
C GLY A 58 10.21 0.37 -4.03
N ARG A 59 9.31 -0.62 -4.14
CA ARG A 59 8.94 -1.21 -5.43
C ARG A 59 8.11 -0.27 -6.30
N ILE A 60 7.13 0.43 -5.72
CA ILE A 60 6.37 1.49 -6.42
C ILE A 60 7.35 2.52 -6.99
N ALA A 61 8.30 2.98 -6.18
CA ALA A 61 9.30 3.96 -6.62
C ALA A 61 10.18 3.44 -7.76
N ARG A 62 10.49 2.15 -7.77
CA ARG A 62 11.24 1.51 -8.86
C ARG A 62 10.44 1.44 -10.15
N GLU A 63 9.19 0.99 -10.09
CA GLU A 63 8.29 0.92 -11.25
C GLU A 63 8.03 2.32 -11.85
N MET A 64 7.96 3.33 -11.00
CA MET A 64 7.74 4.72 -11.40
C MET A 64 9.05 5.48 -11.72
N GLY A 65 10.22 4.86 -11.55
CA GLY A 65 11.51 5.43 -11.94
C GLY A 65 12.06 6.54 -11.02
N PHE A 66 11.66 6.60 -9.75
CA PHE A 66 12.15 7.58 -8.76
C PHE A 66 12.81 6.93 -7.52
N ALA A 67 13.21 5.66 -7.60
CA ALA A 67 13.76 4.92 -6.46
C ALA A 67 15.01 5.58 -5.84
N ASP A 68 15.86 6.21 -6.66
CA ASP A 68 17.06 6.89 -6.19
C ASP A 68 16.71 8.15 -5.38
N GLU A 69 15.73 8.93 -5.84
CA GLU A 69 15.21 10.11 -5.14
C GLU A 69 14.56 9.75 -3.81
N LEU A 70 13.77 8.66 -3.79
CA LEU A 70 13.18 8.15 -2.54
C LEU A 70 14.27 7.73 -1.56
N SER A 71 15.30 7.01 -2.03
CA SER A 71 16.41 6.57 -1.19
C SER A 71 17.17 7.75 -0.57
N ALA A 72 17.50 8.76 -1.39
CA ALA A 72 18.15 9.98 -0.92
C ALA A 72 17.30 10.77 0.09
N LEU A 73 15.96 10.73 -0.06
CA LEU A 73 15.04 11.35 0.90
C LEU A 73 15.06 10.62 2.24
N LEU A 74 15.00 9.29 2.23
CA LEU A 74 14.98 8.47 3.45
C LEU A 74 16.28 8.65 4.25
N GLU A 75 17.44 8.64 3.59
CA GLU A 75 18.74 8.91 4.22
C GLU A 75 18.79 10.28 4.92
N ARG A 76 18.09 11.27 4.37
CA ARG A 76 18.01 12.61 4.95
C ARG A 76 17.06 12.69 6.14
N LEU A 77 16.02 11.86 6.18
CA LEU A 77 15.04 11.82 7.27
C LEU A 77 15.56 11.07 8.50
N ASP A 78 16.47 10.11 8.30
CA ASP A 78 17.09 9.32 9.37
C ASP A 78 18.21 10.07 10.13
N ARG A 79 18.52 11.31 9.73
CA ARG A 79 19.52 12.19 10.33
C ARG A 79 18.89 13.32 11.13
#